data_AF-A0A1E7LJA3-F1
#
_entry.id   AF-A0A1E7LJA3-F1
#
_cell.length_a   1.000
_cell.length_b   1.000
_cell.length_c   1.000
_cell.angle_alpha   90.00
_cell.angle_beta   90.00
_cell.angle_gamma   90.00
#
_symmetry.space_group_name_H-M   'P 1'
#
loop_
_entity.id
_entity.type
_entity.pdbx_description
1 polymer ?
#
loop_
_entity_poly.entity_id
_entity_poly.type
_entity_poly.pdbx_seq_one_letter_code
_entity_poly.pdbx_strand_id
1 'polypeptide(L)'
;MGTREYQGAGGLRLHLDDPLSPEMEKQVARGHLVPVDAGADAEEPAGSPGVPSGKPAATAKVDDWRAYAVSLGMSEEDAASATKKDCQEYVQVVEDAAEGQE
;
A
#
# COMPACT_ATOMS: atom_id res chain seq x y z
N MET A 1 23.32 -17.55 -12.76
CA MET A 1 23.17 -16.09 -12.81
C MET A 1 21.68 -15.85 -12.73
N GLY A 2 21.19 -15.64 -11.51
CA GLY A 2 19.77 -15.42 -11.29
C GLY A 2 19.52 -13.93 -11.41
N THR A 3 18.64 -13.50 -12.30
CA THR A 3 18.20 -12.10 -12.32
C THR A 3 17.12 -11.91 -11.27
N ARG A 4 17.31 -10.96 -10.35
CA ARG A 4 16.35 -10.55 -9.32
C ARG A 4 15.71 -9.21 -9.70
N GLU A 5 14.42 -9.06 -9.45
CA GLU A 5 13.68 -7.83 -9.77
C GLU A 5 13.84 -6.78 -8.66
N TYR A 6 14.06 -5.53 -9.07
CA TYR A 6 14.22 -4.36 -8.21
C TYR A 6 13.34 -3.22 -8.68
N GLN A 7 12.68 -2.53 -7.76
CA GLN A 7 11.92 -1.32 -8.03
C GLN A 7 12.76 -0.08 -7.74
N GLY A 8 12.97 0.75 -8.74
CA GLY A 8 13.63 2.06 -8.63
C GLY A 8 12.69 3.20 -8.27
N ALA A 9 13.28 4.32 -7.87
CA ALA A 9 12.56 5.57 -7.61
C ALA A 9 11.66 5.96 -8.80
N GLY A 10 10.38 6.21 -8.53
CA GLY A 10 9.37 6.48 -9.57
C GLY A 10 8.66 5.23 -10.11
N GLY A 11 8.82 4.07 -9.47
CA GLY A 11 8.05 2.85 -9.79
C GLY A 11 8.62 2.01 -10.94
N LEU A 12 9.80 2.35 -11.45
CA LEU A 12 10.46 1.62 -12.53
C LEU A 12 10.94 0.25 -12.05
N ARG A 13 10.51 -0.85 -12.67
CA ARG A 13 10.98 -2.20 -12.35
C ARG A 13 12.15 -2.60 -13.24
N LEU A 14 13.22 -3.08 -12.63
CA LEU A 14 14.49 -3.45 -13.25
C LEU A 14 14.85 -4.88 -12.89
N HIS A 15 15.22 -5.70 -13.87
CA HIS A 15 15.80 -7.02 -13.63
C HIS A 15 17.32 -6.91 -13.55
N LEU A 16 17.89 -7.19 -12.37
CA LEU A 16 19.33 -7.07 -12.09
C LEU A 16 19.92 -8.44 -11.82
N ASP A 17 21.16 -8.68 -12.24
CA ASP A 17 21.86 -9.95 -12.01
C ASP A 17 22.29 -10.11 -10.54
N ASP A 18 22.20 -11.33 -10.02
CA ASP A 18 22.70 -11.73 -8.71
C ASP A 18 24.07 -12.44 -8.85
N PRO A 19 25.11 -11.96 -8.14
CA PRO A 19 25.09 -10.89 -7.13
C PRO A 19 25.08 -9.47 -7.73
N LEU A 20 24.39 -8.55 -7.05
CA LEU A 20 24.36 -7.14 -7.45
C LEU A 20 25.76 -6.53 -7.44
N SER A 21 25.99 -5.60 -8.36
CA SER A 21 27.20 -4.78 -8.34
C SER A 21 27.22 -3.89 -7.09
N PRO A 22 28.41 -3.61 -6.50
CA PRO A 22 28.53 -2.85 -5.25
C PRO A 22 27.99 -1.41 -5.31
N GLU A 23 27.85 -0.83 -6.51
CA GLU A 23 27.18 0.46 -6.70
C GLU A 23 25.65 0.35 -6.57
N MET A 24 25.08 -0.76 -7.03
CA MET A 24 23.65 -1.03 -6.91
C MET A 24 23.27 -1.40 -5.48
N GLU A 25 24.13 -2.13 -4.76
CA GLU A 25 23.95 -2.39 -3.32
C GLU A 25 23.87 -1.09 -2.51
N LYS A 26 24.66 -0.07 -2.83
CA LYS A 26 24.57 1.25 -2.20
C LYS A 26 23.26 1.97 -2.52
N GLN A 27 22.75 1.80 -3.74
CA GLN A 27 21.45 2.37 -4.13
C GLN A 27 20.30 1.65 -3.41
N VAL A 28 20.41 0.35 -3.18
CA VAL A 28 19.49 -0.41 -2.33
C VAL A 28 19.57 0.07 -0.88
N ALA A 29 20.77 0.22 -0.33
CA ALA A 29 20.99 0.71 1.03
C ALA A 29 20.52 2.17 1.23
N ARG A 30 20.53 2.98 0.17
CA ARG A 30 19.96 4.33 0.16
C ARG A 30 18.44 4.37 -0.04
N GLY A 31 17.80 3.24 -0.34
CA GLY A 31 16.36 3.16 -0.63
C GLY A 31 15.98 3.64 -2.04
N HIS A 32 16.95 3.82 -2.93
CA HIS A 32 16.67 4.16 -4.34
C HIS A 32 16.27 2.93 -5.17
N LEU A 33 16.61 1.72 -4.71
CA LEU A 33 16.27 0.44 -5.31
C LEU A 33 15.71 -0.49 -4.23
N VAL A 34 14.54 -1.08 -4.45
CA VAL A 34 13.92 -2.01 -3.50
C VAL A 34 13.84 -3.40 -4.14
N PRO A 35 14.46 -4.45 -3.56
CA PRO A 35 14.32 -5.81 -4.06
C PRO A 35 12.86 -6.25 -3.95
N VAL A 36 12.24 -6.58 -5.09
CA VAL A 36 10.82 -6.98 -5.16
C VAL A 36 10.58 -8.35 -4.52
N ASP A 37 11.63 -9.16 -4.42
CA ASP A 37 11.58 -10.50 -3.84
C ASP A 37 12.00 -10.53 -2.34
N ALA A 38 12.46 -9.41 -1.78
CA ALA A 38 12.76 -9.30 -0.35
C ALA A 38 11.53 -8.79 0.41
N GLY A 39 10.59 -9.70 0.67
CA GLY A 39 9.58 -9.50 1.70
C GLY A 39 8.31 -8.81 1.22
N ALA A 40 7.29 -9.63 0.95
CA ALA A 40 5.91 -9.31 1.30
C ALA A 40 5.70 -9.19 2.84
N ASP A 41 6.74 -8.77 3.57
CA ASP A 41 6.83 -8.65 5.02
C ASP A 41 8.06 -7.76 5.32
N ALA A 42 8.05 -6.54 4.78
CA ALA A 42 8.92 -5.47 5.26
C ALA A 42 8.09 -4.69 6.28
N GLU A 43 8.34 -4.93 7.57
CA GLU A 43 7.96 -4.01 8.65
C GLU A 43 8.22 -2.57 8.19
N GLU A 44 7.14 -1.82 8.02
CA GLU A 44 7.16 -0.40 7.69
C GLU A 44 7.83 0.37 8.84
N PRO A 45 8.96 1.08 8.63
CA PRO A 45 9.27 2.20 9.50
C PRO A 45 8.25 3.30 9.16
N ALA A 46 7.29 3.48 10.05
CA ALA A 46 6.29 4.54 10.05
C ALA A 46 6.78 5.83 9.37
N GLY A 47 6.22 6.17 8.20
CA GLY A 47 6.69 7.36 7.49
C GLY A 47 6.25 7.57 6.04
N SER A 48 5.05 7.13 5.64
CA SER A 48 4.31 7.70 4.50
C SER A 48 2.84 7.26 4.63
N PRO A 49 1.85 8.10 4.31
CA PRO A 49 0.45 7.69 4.25
C PRO A 49 0.29 6.82 3.00
N GLY A 50 0.82 5.60 3.05
CA GLY A 50 0.46 4.55 2.13
C GLY A 50 -1.01 4.28 2.36
N VAL A 51 -1.83 4.63 1.37
CA VAL A 51 -3.20 4.13 1.28
C VAL A 51 -3.13 2.62 1.54
N PRO A 52 -3.73 2.10 2.63
CA PRO A 52 -3.68 0.69 2.91
C PRO A 52 -4.29 -0.02 1.70
N SER A 53 -3.47 -0.83 1.01
CA SER A 53 -3.88 -1.58 -0.18
C SER A 53 -4.75 -2.79 0.22
N GLY A 54 -5.86 -2.51 0.89
CA GLY A 54 -6.85 -3.49 1.31
C GLY A 54 -7.79 -2.95 2.39
N LYS A 55 -9.02 -3.49 2.40
CA LYS A 55 -10.04 -3.14 3.38
C LYS A 55 -9.48 -3.29 4.81
N PRO A 56 -9.63 -2.28 5.67
CA PRO A 56 -9.17 -2.35 7.05
C PRO A 56 -9.87 -3.49 7.82
N ALA A 57 -9.19 -4.02 8.85
CA ALA A 57 -9.76 -5.09 9.66
C ALA A 57 -11.04 -4.63 10.40
N ALA A 58 -12.00 -5.54 10.64
CA ALA A 58 -13.23 -5.21 11.38
C ALA A 58 -12.95 -4.62 12.79
N THR A 59 -11.83 -5.01 13.39
CA THR A 59 -11.33 -4.51 14.68
C THR A 59 -10.45 -3.25 14.57
N ALA A 60 -10.14 -2.79 13.36
CA ALA A 60 -9.33 -1.60 13.13
C ALA A 60 -10.01 -0.33 13.70
N LYS A 61 -9.20 0.72 13.90
CA LYS A 61 -9.67 1.98 14.46
C LYS A 61 -10.54 2.72 13.45
N VAL A 62 -11.44 3.57 13.95
CA VAL A 62 -12.30 4.42 13.10
C VAL A 62 -11.48 5.26 12.11
N ASP A 63 -10.30 5.72 12.51
CA ASP A 63 -9.39 6.50 11.69
C ASP A 63 -8.95 5.76 10.42
N ASP A 64 -8.67 4.46 10.57
CA ASP A 64 -8.28 3.54 9.48
C ASP A 64 -9.44 3.32 8.50
N TRP A 65 -10.65 3.15 9.03
CA TRP A 65 -11.88 3.07 8.25
C TRP A 65 -12.21 4.36 7.51
N ARG A 66 -11.92 5.52 8.11
CA ARG A 66 -12.10 6.84 7.50
C ARG A 66 -11.12 7.05 6.36
N ALA A 67 -9.85 6.76 6.57
CA ALA A 67 -8.83 6.85 5.53
C ALA A 67 -9.17 5.95 4.33
N TYR A 68 -9.68 4.73 4.58
CA TYR A 68 -10.11 3.83 3.53
C TYR A 68 -11.37 4.35 2.81
N ALA A 69 -12.39 4.79 3.55
CA ALA A 69 -13.60 5.35 2.95
C ALA A 69 -13.30 6.60 2.09
N VAL A 70 -12.37 7.47 2.53
CA VAL A 70 -11.90 8.61 1.74
C VAL A 70 -11.24 8.16 0.44
N SER A 71 -10.44 7.10 0.51
CA SER A 71 -9.78 6.52 -0.66
C SER A 71 -10.77 5.91 -1.67
N LEU A 72 -11.94 5.46 -1.19
CA LEU A 72 -13.04 4.98 -2.03
C LEU A 72 -13.91 6.10 -2.63
N GLY A 73 -13.74 7.35 -2.19
CA GLY A 73 -14.46 8.52 -2.70
C GLY A 73 -15.35 9.25 -1.68
N MET A 74 -15.32 8.87 -0.40
CA MET A 74 -15.98 9.63 0.67
C MET A 74 -15.22 10.93 0.93
N SER A 75 -15.89 12.06 1.12
CA SER A 75 -15.21 13.31 1.45
C SER A 75 -14.59 13.24 2.85
N GLU A 76 -13.42 13.85 3.06
CA GLU A 76 -12.75 13.89 4.37
C GLU A 76 -13.63 14.48 5.48
N GLU A 77 -14.46 15.48 5.15
CA GLU A 77 -15.42 16.12 6.08
C GLU A 77 -16.51 15.14 6.55
N ASP A 78 -16.96 14.29 5.62
CA ASP A 78 -18.00 13.29 5.87
C ASP A 78 -17.41 12.13 6.67
N ALA A 79 -16.24 11.64 6.27
CA ALA A 79 -15.49 10.62 7.01
C ALA A 79 -15.15 11.09 8.45
N ALA A 80 -14.71 12.33 8.65
CA ALA A 80 -14.38 12.88 9.96
C ALA A 80 -15.59 12.97 10.92
N SER A 81 -16.79 13.17 10.35
CA SER A 81 -18.06 13.23 11.09
C SER A 81 -18.73 11.85 11.21
N ALA A 82 -18.41 10.93 10.30
CA ALA A 82 -18.94 9.59 10.25
C ALA A 82 -18.44 8.73 11.42
N THR A 83 -19.33 7.84 11.89
CA THR A 83 -18.96 6.85 12.89
C THR A 83 -18.24 5.67 12.25
N LYS A 84 -17.51 4.87 13.05
CA LYS A 84 -16.87 3.64 12.56
C LYS A 84 -17.83 2.75 11.77
N LYS A 85 -19.08 2.63 12.25
CA LYS A 85 -20.10 1.81 11.58
C LYS A 85 -20.47 2.39 10.22
N ASP A 86 -20.66 3.70 10.15
CA ASP A 86 -21.00 4.40 8.90
C ASP A 86 -19.90 4.24 7.83
N CYS A 87 -18.63 4.41 8.22
CA CYS A 87 -17.50 4.14 7.32
C CYS A 87 -17.42 2.67 6.89
N GLN A 88 -17.70 1.72 7.79
CA GLN A 88 -17.74 0.30 7.47
C GLN A 88 -18.84 -0.05 6.46
N GLU A 89 -20.05 0.49 6.65
CA GLU A 89 -21.17 0.24 5.74
C GLU A 89 -20.93 0.89 4.37
N TYR A 90 -20.39 2.12 4.33
CA TYR A 90 -20.01 2.76 3.07
C TYR A 90 -18.98 1.94 2.29
N VAL A 91 -17.91 1.52 2.96
CA VAL A 91 -16.86 0.68 2.36
C VAL A 91 -17.44 -0.64 1.85
N GLN A 92 -18.31 -1.29 2.62
CA GLN A 92 -18.93 -2.54 2.22
C GLN A 92 -19.80 -2.38 0.97
N VAL A 93 -20.58 -1.28 0.88
CA VAL A 93 -21.43 -0.98 -0.29
C VAL A 93 -20.58 -0.67 -1.53
N VAL A 94 -19.48 0.07 -1.38
CA VAL A 94 -18.60 0.40 -2.52
C VAL A 94 -17.87 -0.83 -3.04
N GLU A 95 -17.42 -1.73 -2.16
CA GLU A 95 -16.77 -2.96 -2.59
C GLU A 95 -17.76 -3.96 -3.22
N ASP A 96 -18.96 -4.13 -2.65
CA ASP A 96 -20.02 -4.93 -3.26
C ASP A 96 -20.39 -4.41 -4.67
N ALA A 97 -20.47 -3.09 -4.85
CA ALA A 97 -20.71 -2.46 -6.14
C ALA A 97 -19.55 -2.61 -7.14
N ALA A 98 -18.31 -2.83 -6.66
CA ALA A 98 -17.14 -3.12 -7.47
C ALA A 98 -17.05 -4.61 -7.86
N GLU A 99 -17.41 -5.51 -6.94
CA GLU A 99 -17.47 -6.97 -7.16
C GLU A 99 -18.64 -7.38 -8.07
N GLY A 100 -19.74 -6.62 -8.09
CA GLY A 100 -20.90 -6.87 -8.95
C GLY A 100 -20.73 -6.48 -10.43
N GLN A 101 -19.54 -6.05 -10.87
CA GLN A 101 -19.24 -5.66 -12.27
C GLN A 101 -18.39 -6.70 -13.02
N GLU A 102 -18.59 -7.99 -12.72
CA GLU A 102 -18.01 -9.12 -13.47
C GLU A 102 -19.00 -9.74 -14.47
#